data_AF-A0A4R0NNJ3-F1
#
_entry.id   AF-A0A4R0NNJ3-F1
#
_cell.length_a   1.000
_cell.length_b   1.000
_cell.length_c   1.000
_cell.angle_alpha   90.00
_cell.angle_beta   90.00
_cell.angle_gamma   90.00
#
_symmetry.space_group_name_H-M   'P 1'
#
loop_
_entity.id
_entity.type
_entity.pdbx_description
1 polymer ?
#
loop_
_entity_poly.entity_id
_entity_poly.type
_entity_poly.pdbx_seq_one_letter_code
_entity_poly.pdbx_strand_id
1 'polypeptide(L)'
;MRNDTDFIAILSYKSIDQGGRKSPARSGYRPTLKFPFSEMQTSGQQTFKDRVFVMPGETIEAAIKIIAVDHFASCLYEGLTFEFREGERVIGTGIITQIVNDKLRNNLEHSPVAVQTAVNHEPIFAKEIKQFKIRKTAGMSVNQLYNELSNGGRIVIYGYCISTIFLTFKLLSPPHLIRGAEKASRYRAKYNLLSFLFGWWGLPWGPIYTLDMLRVNSDKQGGGTDVTDDVLLKLREKYGEGESENIIEEDISIDYFKA
;
A
#
# COMPACT_ATOMS: atom_id res chain seq x y z
N MET A 1 23.87 -12.47 -16.16
CA MET A 1 23.24 -12.87 -14.88
C MET A 1 21.74 -12.90 -15.11
N ARG A 2 21.05 -14.03 -14.89
CA ARG A 2 19.57 -14.03 -14.90
C ARG A 2 19.13 -13.13 -13.74
N ASN A 3 18.28 -12.14 -14.04
CA ASN A 3 17.59 -11.38 -13.00
C ASN A 3 16.86 -12.38 -12.11
N ASP A 4 17.11 -12.35 -10.79
CA ASP A 4 16.56 -13.34 -9.84
C ASP A 4 15.13 -12.95 -9.39
N THR A 5 14.46 -12.13 -10.19
CA THR A 5 13.18 -11.49 -9.92
C THR A 5 12.42 -11.35 -11.23
N ASP A 6 11.18 -11.79 -11.22
CA ASP A 6 10.28 -11.76 -12.36
C ASP A 6 9.36 -10.53 -12.32
N PHE A 7 8.88 -10.17 -11.14
CA PHE A 7 8.06 -8.98 -10.92
C PHE A 7 8.13 -8.52 -9.46
N ILE A 8 7.82 -7.24 -9.23
CA ILE A 8 7.59 -6.67 -7.91
C ILE A 8 6.08 -6.68 -7.64
N ALA A 9 5.71 -7.02 -6.41
CA ALA A 9 4.32 -7.02 -5.99
C ALA A 9 4.18 -6.50 -4.56
N ILE A 10 3.03 -5.90 -4.29
CA ILE A 10 2.55 -5.67 -2.93
C ILE A 10 1.80 -6.93 -2.50
N LEU A 11 2.31 -7.60 -1.46
CA LEU A 11 1.72 -8.79 -0.87
C LEU A 11 0.96 -8.42 0.40
N SER A 12 -0.29 -8.85 0.52
CA SER A 12 -1.10 -8.75 1.73
C SER A 12 -1.33 -10.13 2.31
N TYR A 13 -0.73 -10.39 3.48
CA TYR A 13 -0.93 -11.63 4.22
C TYR A 13 -2.25 -11.57 4.99
N LYS A 14 -3.05 -12.63 4.94
CA LYS A 14 -4.23 -12.75 5.81
C LYS A 14 -3.79 -12.83 7.26
N SER A 15 -4.60 -12.24 8.15
CA SER A 15 -4.45 -12.42 9.59
C SER A 15 -4.82 -13.85 9.99
N ILE A 16 -4.51 -14.22 11.24
CA ILE A 16 -4.81 -15.56 11.76
C ILE A 16 -6.33 -15.82 11.76
N ASP A 17 -7.14 -14.82 12.13
CA ASP A 17 -8.60 -14.88 12.16
C ASP A 17 -9.22 -14.98 10.76
N GLN A 18 -8.56 -14.44 9.74
CA GLN A 18 -8.95 -14.59 8.33
C GLN A 18 -8.47 -15.91 7.69
N GLY A 19 -7.93 -16.83 8.50
CA GLY A 19 -7.42 -18.12 8.01
C GLY A 19 -6.03 -18.03 7.37
N GLY A 20 -5.25 -17.00 7.70
CA GLY A 20 -3.87 -16.85 7.27
C GLY A 20 -2.88 -17.81 7.93
N ARG A 21 -1.59 -17.50 7.82
CA ARG A 21 -0.54 -18.29 8.46
C ARG A 21 -0.61 -18.14 9.99
N LYS A 22 -0.28 -19.20 10.72
CA LYS A 22 -0.11 -19.13 12.19
C LYS A 22 1.27 -18.61 12.60
N SER A 23 2.26 -18.71 11.72
CA SER A 23 3.64 -18.29 11.95
C SER A 23 4.11 -17.27 10.90
N PRO A 24 5.09 -16.42 11.24
CA PRO A 24 5.63 -15.43 10.30
C PRO A 24 6.20 -16.10 9.04
N ALA A 25 6.06 -15.44 7.90
CA ALA A 25 6.75 -15.83 6.67
C ALA A 25 8.18 -15.26 6.68
N ARG A 26 9.16 -16.02 6.22
CA ARG A 26 10.56 -15.59 6.10
C ARG A 26 10.87 -15.24 4.64
N SER A 27 11.69 -14.22 4.39
CA SER A 27 12.17 -13.89 3.05
C SER A 27 12.84 -15.12 2.41
N GLY A 28 12.52 -15.38 1.14
CA GLY A 28 12.78 -16.64 0.45
C GLY A 28 11.63 -17.66 0.53
N TYR A 29 10.51 -17.32 1.18
CA TYR A 29 9.32 -18.16 1.27
C TYR A 29 8.71 -18.45 -0.12
N ARG A 30 8.23 -19.68 -0.36
CA ARG A 30 7.80 -20.17 -1.68
C ARG A 30 6.38 -20.76 -1.68
N PRO A 31 5.33 -19.96 -1.41
CA PRO A 31 3.95 -20.42 -1.55
C PRO A 31 3.62 -20.71 -3.02
N THR A 32 2.50 -21.39 -3.26
CA THR A 32 1.93 -21.48 -4.60
C THR A 32 1.20 -20.19 -4.92
N LEU A 33 1.36 -19.68 -6.14
CA LEU A 33 0.63 -18.54 -6.69
C LEU A 33 -0.48 -19.06 -7.61
N LYS A 34 -1.67 -18.48 -7.50
CA LYS A 34 -2.78 -18.70 -8.43
C LYS A 34 -3.20 -17.37 -9.05
N PHE A 35 -3.10 -17.29 -10.37
CA PHE A 35 -3.57 -16.16 -11.15
C PHE A 35 -5.03 -16.37 -11.56
N PRO A 36 -5.85 -15.32 -11.68
CA PRO A 36 -7.29 -15.44 -11.95
C PRO A 36 -7.60 -16.02 -13.33
N PHE A 37 -6.69 -15.90 -14.31
CA PHE A 37 -6.89 -16.38 -15.69
C PHE A 37 -6.44 -17.84 -15.91
N SER A 38 -5.85 -18.49 -14.90
CA SER A 38 -5.32 -19.85 -15.04
C SER A 38 -5.67 -20.73 -13.85
N GLU A 39 -6.08 -21.97 -14.15
CA GLU A 39 -6.25 -22.99 -13.12
C GLU A 39 -4.91 -23.50 -12.56
N MET A 40 -3.83 -23.37 -13.34
CA MET A 40 -2.49 -23.78 -12.96
C MET A 40 -1.93 -22.90 -11.84
N GLN A 41 -1.33 -23.54 -10.83
CA GLN A 41 -0.56 -22.86 -9.78
C GLN A 41 0.93 -22.98 -10.03
N THR A 42 1.71 -22.00 -9.56
CA THR A 42 3.17 -22.00 -9.68
C THR A 42 3.85 -21.64 -8.37
N SER A 43 5.02 -22.19 -8.08
CA SER A 43 5.79 -21.75 -6.91
C SER A 43 6.29 -20.32 -7.13
N GLY A 44 5.99 -19.41 -6.19
CA GLY A 44 6.46 -18.03 -6.20
C GLY A 44 7.34 -17.74 -5.01
N GLN A 45 8.67 -17.66 -5.21
CA GLN A 45 9.58 -17.20 -4.18
C GLN A 45 9.36 -15.72 -3.89
N GLN A 46 9.21 -15.38 -2.62
CA GLN A 46 8.99 -14.02 -2.15
C GLN A 46 10.22 -13.52 -1.42
N THR A 47 10.84 -12.46 -1.93
CA THR A 47 11.96 -11.77 -1.29
C THR A 47 11.47 -10.43 -0.80
N PHE A 48 11.29 -10.30 0.52
CA PHE A 48 10.69 -9.12 1.13
C PHE A 48 11.66 -7.93 1.13
N LYS A 49 11.14 -6.74 0.84
CA LYS A 49 11.89 -5.50 0.91
C LYS A 49 12.14 -5.10 2.36
N ASP A 50 13.37 -4.70 2.67
CA ASP A 50 13.82 -4.13 3.95
C ASP A 50 13.64 -4.99 5.22
N ARG A 51 13.15 -6.24 5.12
CA ARG A 51 12.97 -7.13 6.27
C ARG A 51 13.08 -8.61 5.93
N VAL A 52 13.42 -9.42 6.93
CA VAL A 52 13.57 -10.88 6.80
C VAL A 52 12.28 -11.63 7.13
N PHE A 53 11.34 -11.02 7.87
CA PHE A 53 10.08 -11.65 8.26
C PHE A 53 8.88 -10.74 7.99
N VAL A 54 7.73 -11.35 7.71
CA VAL A 54 6.42 -10.70 7.57
C VAL A 54 5.41 -11.43 8.44
N MET A 55 4.70 -10.68 9.26
CA MET A 55 3.71 -11.24 10.18
C MET A 55 2.37 -11.51 9.46
N PRO A 56 1.54 -12.46 9.94
CA PRO A 56 0.17 -12.60 9.46
C PRO A 56 -0.60 -11.28 9.62
N GLY A 57 -1.38 -10.89 8.61
CA GLY A 57 -2.12 -9.63 8.58
C GLY A 57 -1.32 -8.42 8.08
N GLU A 58 -0.04 -8.58 7.73
CA GLU A 58 0.77 -7.48 7.22
C GLU A 58 0.82 -7.42 5.70
N THR A 59 1.04 -6.19 5.21
CA THR A 59 1.35 -5.91 3.82
C THR A 59 2.82 -5.56 3.65
N ILE A 60 3.42 -6.00 2.54
CA ILE A 60 4.84 -5.79 2.23
C ILE A 60 5.05 -5.75 0.71
N GLU A 61 5.96 -4.90 0.25
CA GLU A 61 6.51 -4.99 -1.09
C GLU A 61 7.55 -6.13 -1.16
N ALA A 62 7.46 -6.95 -2.19
CA ALA A 62 8.35 -8.09 -2.38
C ALA A 62 8.71 -8.29 -3.84
N ALA A 63 9.96 -8.67 -4.06
CA ALA A 63 10.40 -9.23 -5.32
C ALA A 63 9.95 -10.68 -5.42
N ILE A 64 9.28 -11.03 -6.52
CA ILE A 64 8.71 -12.35 -6.75
C ILE A 64 9.45 -13.04 -7.88
N LYS A 65 9.76 -14.32 -7.69
CA LYS A 65 10.31 -15.21 -8.72
C LYS A 65 9.44 -16.45 -8.86
N ILE A 66 8.93 -16.71 -10.04
CA ILE A 66 8.06 -17.86 -10.33
C ILE A 66 8.83 -18.97 -11.05
N ILE A 67 8.44 -20.22 -10.83
CA ILE A 67 9.09 -21.36 -11.51
C ILE A 67 8.58 -21.55 -12.94
N ALA A 68 7.29 -21.31 -13.19
CA ALA A 68 6.64 -21.60 -14.46
C ALA A 68 6.63 -20.40 -15.42
N VAL A 69 7.78 -19.77 -15.64
CA VAL A 69 7.89 -18.55 -16.47
C VAL A 69 7.30 -18.76 -17.87
N ASP A 70 7.64 -19.86 -18.53
CA ASP A 70 7.20 -20.12 -19.91
C ASP A 70 5.68 -20.36 -20.01
N HIS A 71 5.03 -20.85 -18.95
CA HIS A 71 3.57 -21.03 -18.93
C HIS A 71 2.82 -19.69 -18.84
N PHE A 72 3.40 -18.70 -18.16
CA PHE A 72 2.80 -17.39 -17.95
C PHE A 72 3.39 -16.31 -18.86
N ALA A 73 4.06 -16.72 -19.95
CA ALA A 73 4.66 -15.80 -20.89
C ALA A 73 3.61 -14.86 -21.50
N SER A 74 3.89 -13.55 -21.47
CA SER A 74 3.00 -12.49 -21.94
C SER A 74 1.61 -12.43 -21.30
N CYS A 75 1.43 -13.01 -20.11
CA CYS A 75 0.14 -13.00 -19.41
C CYS A 75 0.04 -11.96 -18.29
N LEU A 76 1.17 -11.48 -17.76
CA LEU A 76 1.18 -10.62 -16.59
C LEU A 76 1.18 -9.14 -17.01
N TYR A 77 0.47 -8.30 -16.25
CA TYR A 77 0.44 -6.85 -16.41
C TYR A 77 0.42 -6.18 -15.03
N GLU A 78 0.77 -4.89 -14.95
CA GLU A 78 0.72 -4.13 -13.71
C GLU A 78 -0.73 -3.96 -13.24
N GLY A 79 -0.99 -4.11 -11.95
CA GLY A 79 -2.33 -4.15 -11.38
C GLY A 79 -2.99 -5.54 -11.40
N LEU A 80 -2.43 -6.53 -12.10
CA LEU A 80 -2.92 -7.90 -12.05
C LEU A 80 -2.79 -8.45 -10.62
N THR A 81 -3.89 -9.04 -10.13
CA THR A 81 -3.96 -9.66 -8.81
C THR A 81 -3.70 -11.15 -8.87
N PHE A 82 -3.23 -11.71 -7.76
CA PHE A 82 -3.03 -13.16 -7.60
C PHE A 82 -3.22 -13.57 -6.14
N GLU A 83 -3.53 -14.84 -5.92
CA GLU A 83 -3.55 -15.44 -4.60
C GLU A 83 -2.23 -16.14 -4.32
N PHE A 84 -1.78 -16.16 -3.07
CA PHE A 84 -0.74 -17.08 -2.64
C PHE A 84 -1.25 -18.02 -1.54
N ARG A 85 -0.94 -19.32 -1.68
CA ARG A 85 -1.59 -20.41 -0.97
C ARG A 85 -0.58 -21.36 -0.29
N GLU A 86 -1.04 -22.02 0.77
CA GLU A 86 -0.42 -23.22 1.33
C GLU A 86 -1.38 -24.40 1.13
N GLY A 87 -1.08 -25.25 0.15
CA GLY A 87 -2.04 -26.24 -0.33
C GLY A 87 -3.33 -25.56 -0.79
N GLU A 88 -4.47 -25.99 -0.27
CA GLU A 88 -5.76 -25.40 -0.62
C GLU A 88 -6.08 -24.08 0.10
N ARG A 89 -5.28 -23.70 1.11
CA ARG A 89 -5.58 -22.53 1.92
C ARG A 89 -4.97 -21.27 1.31
N VAL A 90 -5.82 -20.30 0.95
CA VAL A 90 -5.38 -18.95 0.56
C VAL A 90 -4.89 -18.19 1.79
N ILE A 91 -3.58 -17.94 1.86
CA ILE A 91 -2.93 -17.28 3.00
C ILE A 91 -2.66 -15.79 2.75
N GLY A 92 -2.92 -15.30 1.53
CA GLY A 92 -2.83 -13.89 1.18
C GLY A 92 -3.02 -13.64 -0.31
N THR A 93 -2.94 -12.38 -0.70
CA THR A 93 -3.10 -11.92 -2.07
C THR A 93 -1.98 -10.96 -2.45
N GLY A 94 -1.64 -10.89 -3.72
CA GLY A 94 -0.67 -9.95 -4.26
C GLY A 94 -1.26 -9.13 -5.41
N ILE A 95 -0.69 -7.94 -5.60
CA ILE A 95 -0.93 -7.07 -6.76
C ILE A 95 0.41 -6.76 -7.38
N ILE A 96 0.57 -7.06 -8.68
CA ILE A 96 1.80 -6.76 -9.41
C ILE A 96 1.93 -5.25 -9.57
N THR A 97 3.05 -4.69 -9.14
CA THR A 97 3.34 -3.25 -9.27
C THR A 97 4.38 -2.95 -10.34
N GLN A 98 5.20 -3.93 -10.72
CA GLN A 98 6.19 -3.77 -11.77
C GLN A 98 6.58 -5.12 -12.34
N ILE A 99 6.66 -5.23 -13.67
CA ILE A 99 7.18 -6.44 -14.33
C ILE A 99 8.65 -6.26 -14.69
N VAL A 100 9.50 -7.12 -14.13
CA VAL A 100 10.96 -7.07 -14.30
C VAL A 100 11.43 -8.02 -15.40
N ASN A 101 10.74 -9.16 -15.57
CA ASN A 101 11.02 -10.12 -16.62
C ASN A 101 10.08 -9.91 -17.81
N ASP A 102 10.61 -9.33 -18.89
CA ASP A 102 9.86 -9.00 -20.10
C ASP A 102 9.17 -10.18 -20.77
N LYS A 103 9.62 -11.43 -20.53
CA LYS A 103 8.92 -12.61 -21.05
C LYS A 103 7.52 -12.74 -20.49
N LEU A 104 7.27 -12.26 -19.28
CA LEU A 104 5.98 -12.34 -18.60
C LEU A 104 5.08 -11.16 -18.94
N ARG A 105 5.65 -10.06 -19.43
CA ARG A 105 4.95 -8.80 -19.69
C ARG A 105 3.97 -8.98 -20.86
N ASN A 106 2.71 -8.68 -20.60
CA ASN A 106 1.70 -8.51 -21.64
C ASN A 106 1.83 -7.10 -22.22
N ASN A 107 2.15 -7.00 -23.51
CA ASN A 107 2.36 -5.73 -24.21
C ASN A 107 1.06 -5.18 -24.86
N LEU A 108 -0.09 -5.81 -24.61
CA LEU A 108 -1.39 -5.39 -25.16
C LEU A 108 -2.06 -4.35 -24.26
N GLU A 109 -1.53 -3.13 -24.21
CA GLU A 109 -2.20 -2.01 -23.53
C GLU A 109 -3.10 -1.15 -24.43
N HIS A 110 -3.34 -1.50 -25.71
CA HIS A 110 -4.21 -0.69 -26.60
C HIS A 110 -5.12 -1.54 -27.51
N SER A 111 -6.00 -2.40 -26.96
CA SER A 111 -7.11 -2.95 -27.73
C SER A 111 -8.38 -3.13 -26.88
N PRO A 112 -9.53 -2.56 -27.28
CA PRO A 112 -10.79 -2.70 -26.56
C PRO A 112 -11.42 -4.05 -26.91
N VAL A 113 -10.98 -5.11 -26.25
CA VAL A 113 -11.73 -6.37 -26.26
C VAL A 113 -12.40 -6.51 -24.90
N ALA A 114 -13.69 -6.18 -24.90
CA ALA A 114 -14.58 -6.39 -23.77
C ALA A 114 -14.49 -7.84 -23.30
N VAL A 115 -13.97 -8.05 -22.08
CA VAL A 115 -14.23 -9.29 -21.35
C VAL A 115 -15.62 -9.15 -20.73
N GLN A 116 -16.64 -9.38 -21.56
CA GLN A 116 -17.94 -9.79 -21.08
C GLN A 116 -17.81 -11.26 -20.66
N THR A 117 -17.58 -11.48 -19.37
CA THR A 117 -18.06 -12.70 -18.72
C THR A 117 -18.59 -12.28 -17.37
N ALA A 118 -19.92 -12.13 -17.33
CA ALA A 118 -20.69 -11.93 -16.12
C ALA A 118 -20.53 -13.17 -15.22
N VAL A 119 -19.57 -13.13 -14.31
CA VAL A 119 -19.66 -13.86 -13.05
C VAL A 119 -19.87 -12.79 -11.99
N ASN A 120 -21.07 -12.77 -11.42
CA ASN A 120 -21.47 -11.91 -10.31
C ASN A 120 -20.74 -12.30 -9.02
N HIS A 121 -19.40 -12.24 -9.03
CA HIS A 121 -18.67 -11.95 -7.82
C HIS A 121 -18.57 -10.43 -7.77
N GLU A 122 -19.32 -9.80 -6.87
CA GLU A 122 -18.89 -8.49 -6.38
C GLU A 122 -17.40 -8.59 -6.06
N PRO A 123 -16.56 -7.64 -6.48
CA PRO A 123 -15.14 -7.71 -6.21
C PRO A 123 -14.95 -7.80 -4.69
N ILE A 124 -14.60 -9.00 -4.21
CA ILE A 124 -14.38 -9.29 -2.78
C ILE A 124 -13.26 -8.39 -2.20
N PHE A 125 -12.51 -7.72 -3.08
CA PHE A 125 -11.54 -6.68 -2.76
C PHE A 125 -11.65 -5.49 -3.73
N ALA A 126 -12.82 -4.84 -3.83
CA ALA A 126 -12.76 -3.39 -3.96
C ALA A 126 -12.09 -2.90 -2.67
N LYS A 127 -10.77 -2.69 -2.70
CA LYS A 127 -10.05 -2.04 -1.61
C LYS A 127 -10.83 -0.77 -1.34
N GLU A 128 -11.49 -0.69 -0.18
CA GLU A 128 -12.37 0.42 0.14
C GLU A 128 -11.57 1.71 -0.06
N ILE A 129 -11.84 2.41 -1.16
CA ILE A 129 -11.11 3.62 -1.52
C ILE A 129 -11.59 4.64 -0.51
N LYS A 130 -10.75 4.93 0.48
CA LYS A 130 -11.04 6.00 1.41
C LYS A 130 -10.51 7.28 0.80
N GLN A 131 -11.44 8.14 0.43
CA GLN A 131 -11.12 9.52 0.11
C GLN A 131 -10.73 10.25 1.38
N PHE A 132 -9.49 10.70 1.43
CA PHE A 132 -9.05 11.63 2.47
C PHE A 132 -8.87 13.01 1.86
N LYS A 133 -9.45 14.00 2.53
CA LYS A 133 -9.17 15.41 2.25
C LYS A 133 -7.80 15.79 2.84
N ILE A 134 -6.89 16.31 2.01
CA ILE A 134 -5.64 16.91 2.48
C ILE A 134 -6.00 18.12 3.31
N ARG A 135 -5.61 18.13 4.58
CA ARG A 135 -5.93 19.26 5.43
C ARG A 135 -5.10 20.47 5.04
N LYS A 136 -5.73 21.66 5.10
CA LYS A 136 -5.11 22.98 4.90
C LYS A 136 -4.76 23.29 3.44
N THR A 137 -5.52 22.74 2.49
CA THR A 137 -5.38 23.10 1.07
C THR A 137 -6.51 23.99 0.58
N ALA A 138 -7.65 24.05 1.29
CA ALA A 138 -8.75 24.94 0.97
C ALA A 138 -8.31 26.42 0.97
N GLY A 139 -8.71 27.15 -0.07
CA GLY A 139 -8.39 28.56 -0.28
C GLY A 139 -7.00 28.84 -0.85
N MET A 140 -6.18 27.81 -1.12
CA MET A 140 -4.89 27.96 -1.80
C MET A 140 -5.06 27.71 -3.31
N SER A 141 -4.24 28.33 -4.15
CA SER A 141 -4.16 27.91 -5.56
C SER A 141 -3.32 26.64 -5.70
N VAL A 142 -3.54 25.89 -6.78
CA VAL A 142 -2.72 24.70 -7.11
C VAL A 142 -1.23 25.08 -7.23
N ASN A 143 -0.93 26.26 -7.78
CA ASN A 143 0.43 26.80 -7.84
C ASN A 143 1.02 27.12 -6.47
N GLN A 144 0.23 27.70 -5.57
CA GLN A 144 0.68 27.92 -4.20
C GLN A 144 1.00 26.61 -3.49
N LEU A 145 0.21 25.55 -3.73
CA LEU A 145 0.50 24.22 -3.22
C LEU A 145 1.83 23.68 -3.78
N TYR A 146 2.05 23.73 -5.10
CA TYR A 146 3.32 23.31 -5.69
C TYR A 146 4.52 24.12 -5.18
N ASN A 147 4.35 25.43 -4.99
CA ASN A 147 5.38 26.30 -4.42
C ASN A 147 5.70 25.92 -2.96
N GLU A 148 4.68 25.60 -2.15
CA GLU A 148 4.89 25.15 -0.77
C GLU A 148 5.64 23.82 -0.71
N LEU A 149 5.30 22.87 -1.59
CA LEU A 149 5.97 21.58 -1.66
C LEU A 149 7.42 21.69 -2.16
N SER A 150 7.66 22.49 -3.20
CA SER A 150 9.01 22.75 -3.72
C SER A 150 9.90 23.50 -2.72
N ASN A 151 9.32 24.33 -1.84
CA ASN A 151 10.02 24.99 -0.73
C ASN A 151 10.26 24.06 0.48
N GLY A 152 10.21 22.73 0.28
CA GLY A 152 10.45 21.73 1.33
C GLY A 152 9.23 21.42 2.18
N GLY A 153 8.04 21.84 1.75
CA GLY A 153 6.78 21.37 2.30
C GLY A 153 6.54 19.91 1.93
N ARG A 154 5.83 19.19 2.80
CA ARG A 154 5.56 17.76 2.65
C ARG A 154 4.13 17.43 2.99
N ILE A 155 3.60 16.40 2.35
CA ILE A 155 2.30 15.83 2.67
C ILE A 155 2.56 14.54 3.41
N VAL A 156 2.19 14.53 4.70
CA VAL A 156 2.55 13.44 5.61
C VAL A 156 1.31 12.85 6.25
N ILE A 157 1.29 11.52 6.32
CA ILE A 157 0.29 10.73 7.02
C ILE A 157 0.92 10.12 8.27
N TYR A 158 0.21 10.17 9.39
CA TYR A 158 0.65 9.59 10.66
C TYR A 158 -0.17 8.34 10.98
N GLY A 159 0.52 7.24 11.22
CA GLY A 159 -0.09 6.01 11.72
C GLY A 159 -0.39 6.11 13.21
N TYR A 160 -1.47 5.46 13.65
CA TYR A 160 -1.78 5.30 15.07
C TYR A 160 -2.47 3.97 15.35
N CYS A 161 -2.33 3.52 16.59
CA CYS A 161 -2.87 2.25 17.04
C CYS A 161 -3.97 2.47 18.07
N ILE A 162 -5.10 1.77 17.93
CA ILE A 162 -6.12 1.69 18.98
C ILE A 162 -6.43 0.22 19.20
N SER A 163 -6.38 -0.21 20.46
CA SER A 163 -6.67 -1.57 20.85
C SER A 163 -7.86 -1.63 21.81
N THR A 164 -8.60 -2.72 21.71
CA THR A 164 -9.46 -3.27 22.75
C THR A 164 -8.80 -4.55 23.28
N ILE A 165 -9.34 -5.13 24.35
CA ILE A 165 -8.78 -6.35 25.00
C ILE A 165 -8.49 -7.47 23.99
N PHE A 166 -9.33 -7.60 22.95
CA PHE A 166 -9.26 -8.68 21.96
C PHE A 166 -8.85 -8.24 20.56
N LEU A 167 -8.87 -6.95 20.23
CA LEU A 167 -8.61 -6.46 18.86
C LEU A 167 -7.64 -5.29 18.87
N THR A 168 -6.81 -5.23 17.83
CA THR A 168 -5.86 -4.13 17.63
C THR A 168 -6.05 -3.58 16.22
N PHE A 169 -6.29 -2.28 16.11
CA PHE A 169 -6.52 -1.59 14.85
C PHE A 169 -5.34 -0.66 14.54
N LYS A 170 -4.73 -0.84 13.36
CA LYS A 170 -3.82 0.15 12.76
C LYS A 170 -4.65 1.14 11.94
N LEU A 171 -4.51 2.41 12.24
CA LEU A 171 -5.29 3.49 11.63
C LEU A 171 -4.33 4.55 11.07
N LEU A 172 -4.81 5.31 10.09
CA LEU A 172 -4.06 6.37 9.43
C LEU A 172 -4.76 7.71 9.68
N SER A 173 -3.98 8.76 9.90
CA SER A 173 -4.49 10.12 9.88
C SER A 173 -4.91 10.53 8.47
N PRO A 174 -5.77 11.54 8.32
CA PRO A 174 -5.83 12.29 7.07
C PRO A 174 -4.43 12.84 6.71
N PRO A 175 -4.11 13.01 5.43
CA PRO A 175 -2.88 13.68 5.00
C PRO A 175 -2.84 15.11 5.51
N HIS A 176 -1.69 15.53 6.04
CA HIS A 176 -1.45 16.91 6.48
C HIS A 176 -0.41 17.54 5.58
N LEU A 177 -0.72 18.72 5.04
CA LEU A 177 0.28 19.60 4.44
C LEU A 177 1.10 20.26 5.55
N ILE A 178 2.38 19.90 5.63
CA ILE A 178 3.36 20.48 6.55
C ILE A 178 4.25 21.39 5.73
N ARG A 179 4.14 22.71 5.95
CA ARG A 179 5.00 23.69 5.27
C ARG A 179 6.43 23.59 5.79
N GLY A 180 7.42 23.99 4.97
CA GLY A 180 8.84 23.91 5.35
C GLY A 180 9.20 24.60 6.67
N ALA A 181 8.49 25.67 7.04
CA ALA A 181 8.69 26.40 8.30
C ALA A 181 7.88 25.83 9.50
N GLU A 182 6.94 24.92 9.27
CA GLU A 182 6.07 24.39 10.32
C GLU A 182 6.71 23.20 11.05
N LYS A 183 6.54 23.15 12.38
CA LYS A 183 7.02 22.02 13.19
C LYS A 183 6.13 20.80 12.98
N ALA A 184 6.65 19.78 12.29
CA ALA A 184 5.98 18.49 12.08
C ALA A 184 5.51 17.81 13.39
N SER A 185 6.20 18.06 14.51
CA SER A 185 5.84 17.52 15.82
C SER A 185 4.41 17.82 16.27
N ARG A 186 3.84 18.97 15.86
CA ARG A 186 2.47 19.37 16.19
C ARG A 186 1.43 18.42 15.64
N TYR A 187 1.67 17.86 14.46
CA TYR A 187 0.71 16.99 13.77
C TYR A 187 0.72 15.57 14.33
N ARG A 188 1.92 15.01 14.55
CA ARG A 188 2.07 13.65 15.10
C ARG A 188 1.68 13.51 16.58
N ALA A 189 1.80 14.57 17.37
CA ALA A 189 1.64 14.50 18.83
C ALA A 189 0.30 13.88 19.24
N LYS A 190 -0.80 14.24 18.58
CA LYS A 190 -2.13 13.68 18.83
C LYS A 190 -2.17 12.17 18.57
N TYR A 191 -1.59 11.72 17.45
CA TYR A 191 -1.62 10.32 17.01
C TYR A 191 -0.71 9.43 17.87
N ASN A 192 0.43 9.97 18.29
CA ASN A 192 1.31 9.32 19.25
C ASN A 192 0.66 9.19 20.62
N LEU A 193 -0.03 10.24 21.09
CA LEU A 193 -0.76 10.19 22.35
C LEU A 193 -1.88 9.15 22.32
N LEU A 194 -2.66 9.10 21.23
CA LEU A 194 -3.70 8.08 21.06
C LEU A 194 -3.11 6.67 21.09
N SER A 195 -2.02 6.44 20.36
CA SER A 195 -1.32 5.14 20.36
C SER A 195 -0.80 4.79 21.74
N PHE A 196 -0.22 5.76 22.45
CA PHE A 196 0.30 5.57 23.80
C PHE A 196 -0.79 5.34 24.85
N LEU A 197 -1.99 5.89 24.71
CA LEU A 197 -3.06 5.67 25.69
C LEU A 197 -3.87 4.42 25.40
N PHE A 198 -4.08 4.09 24.12
CA PHE A 198 -5.05 3.08 23.70
C PHE A 198 -4.46 1.92 22.93
N GLY A 199 -3.20 1.98 22.51
CA GLY A 199 -2.60 0.93 21.70
C GLY A 199 -2.19 -0.32 22.48
N TRP A 200 -1.91 -0.22 23.78
CA TRP A 200 -1.36 -1.33 24.58
C TRP A 200 -2.35 -2.44 24.95
N TRP A 201 -3.66 -2.15 24.92
CA TRP A 201 -4.67 -3.02 25.53
C TRP A 201 -4.94 -4.33 24.77
N GLY A 202 -4.39 -4.51 23.57
CA GLY A 202 -4.56 -5.72 22.76
C GLY A 202 -3.41 -6.71 22.93
N LEU A 203 -3.70 -7.96 23.31
CA LEU A 203 -2.69 -9.00 23.52
C LEU A 203 -2.57 -9.93 22.30
N PRO A 204 -1.36 -10.27 21.80
CA PRO A 204 -0.05 -9.65 22.05
C PRO A 204 0.24 -8.42 21.16
N TRP A 205 -0.64 -8.12 20.19
CA TRP A 205 -0.31 -7.24 19.06
C TRP A 205 -0.33 -5.74 19.36
N GLY A 206 -1.10 -5.32 20.37
CA GLY A 206 -1.23 -3.93 20.77
C GLY A 206 0.11 -3.27 21.09
N PRO A 207 0.91 -3.81 22.04
CA PRO A 207 2.23 -3.28 22.34
C PRO A 207 3.18 -3.25 21.14
N ILE A 208 3.17 -4.29 20.30
CA ILE A 208 4.03 -4.38 19.11
C ILE A 208 3.68 -3.26 18.12
N TYR A 209 2.40 -3.11 17.79
CA TYR A 209 1.95 -2.10 16.83
C TYR A 209 2.05 -0.68 17.38
N THR A 210 1.87 -0.50 18.68
CA THR A 210 2.06 0.79 19.34
C THR A 210 3.50 1.26 19.22
N LEU A 211 4.46 0.38 19.51
CA LEU A 211 5.88 0.70 19.37
C LEU A 211 6.26 0.97 17.90
N ASP A 212 5.72 0.18 16.97
CA ASP A 212 5.93 0.36 15.53
C ASP A 212 5.44 1.75 15.05
N MET A 213 4.20 2.12 15.39
CA MET A 213 3.63 3.43 15.02
C MET A 213 4.39 4.60 15.65
N LEU A 214 4.79 4.48 16.91
CA LEU A 214 5.59 5.51 17.58
C LEU A 214 6.96 5.66 16.91
N ARG A 215 7.59 4.55 16.49
CA ARG A 215 8.87 4.56 15.79
C ARG A 215 8.76 5.23 14.42
N VAL A 216 7.79 4.82 13.60
CA VAL A 216 7.52 5.44 12.28
C VAL A 216 7.27 6.94 12.42
N ASN A 217 6.52 7.34 13.43
CA ASN A 217 6.25 8.76 13.70
C ASN A 217 7.43 9.49 14.36
N SER A 218 8.54 8.82 14.72
CA SER A 218 9.66 9.43 15.45
C SER A 218 10.86 9.84 14.59
N ASP A 219 10.79 9.66 13.27
CA ASP A 219 11.92 9.97 12.39
C ASP A 219 12.34 11.45 12.44
N LYS A 220 13.65 11.69 12.24
CA LYS A 220 14.34 12.97 12.41
C LYS A 220 13.79 14.10 11.53
N GLN A 221 13.12 13.76 10.43
CA GLN A 221 12.56 14.73 9.50
C GLN A 221 11.07 15.06 9.72
N GLY A 222 10.48 14.62 10.84
CA GLY A 222 9.08 14.88 11.17
C GLY A 222 8.22 13.64 11.33
N GLY A 223 8.76 12.47 10.97
CA GLY A 223 8.10 11.16 11.10
C GLY A 223 6.87 10.99 10.21
N GLY A 224 6.26 9.81 10.26
CA GLY A 224 5.10 9.47 9.43
C GLY A 224 5.49 9.02 8.03
N THR A 225 4.50 8.65 7.23
CA THR A 225 4.70 8.27 5.83
C THR A 225 4.59 9.53 4.97
N ASP A 226 5.69 9.91 4.33
CA ASP A 226 5.68 10.94 3.29
C ASP A 226 5.00 10.39 2.05
N VAL A 227 3.95 11.07 1.60
CA VAL A 227 3.13 10.68 0.45
C VAL A 227 3.13 11.77 -0.62
N THR A 228 4.05 12.73 -0.53
CA THR A 228 4.09 13.91 -1.39
C THR A 228 4.07 13.55 -2.87
N ASP A 229 4.91 12.61 -3.29
CA ASP A 229 5.04 12.21 -4.70
C ASP A 229 3.75 11.58 -5.24
N ASP A 230 3.11 10.69 -4.47
CA ASP A 230 1.84 10.06 -4.83
C ASP A 230 0.73 11.10 -5.01
N VAL A 231 0.72 12.12 -4.15
CA VAL A 231 -0.25 13.21 -4.25
C VAL A 231 0.04 14.11 -5.44
N LEU A 232 1.30 14.45 -5.68
CA LEU A 232 1.72 15.25 -6.82
C LEU A 232 1.30 14.60 -8.14
N LEU A 233 1.48 13.28 -8.26
CA LEU A 233 1.05 12.52 -9.44
C LEU A 233 -0.46 12.68 -9.68
N LYS A 234 -1.27 12.43 -8.65
CA LYS A 234 -2.74 12.54 -8.73
C LYS A 234 -3.22 13.97 -8.99
N LEU A 235 -2.50 14.97 -8.47
CA LEU A 235 -2.79 16.37 -8.74
C LEU A 235 -2.53 16.74 -10.20
N ARG A 236 -1.43 16.25 -10.78
CA ARG A 236 -1.12 16.45 -12.20
C ARG A 236 -2.15 15.78 -13.10
N GLU A 237 -2.57 14.57 -12.77
CA GLU A 237 -3.66 13.89 -13.49
C GLU A 237 -4.98 14.67 -13.41
N LYS A 238 -5.32 15.21 -12.23
CA LYS A 238 -6.60 15.88 -11.99
C LYS A 238 -6.67 17.29 -12.58
N TYR A 239 -5.58 18.06 -12.51
CA TYR A 239 -5.57 19.48 -12.90
C TYR A 239 -4.77 19.77 -14.19
N GLY A 240 -4.09 18.77 -14.76
CA GLY A 240 -3.25 18.90 -15.95
C GLY A 240 -1.92 19.64 -15.69
N GLU A 241 -0.96 19.51 -16.60
CA GLU A 241 0.35 20.19 -16.49
C GLU A 241 0.30 21.70 -16.81
N GLY A 242 -0.88 22.25 -17.15
CA GLY A 242 -0.99 23.50 -17.91
C GLY A 242 -1.85 24.64 -17.37
N GLU A 243 -2.59 24.52 -16.26
CA GLU A 243 -3.46 25.62 -15.80
C GLU A 243 -3.38 25.86 -14.29
N SER A 244 -2.78 26.97 -13.93
CA SER A 244 -2.14 27.11 -12.63
C SER A 244 -2.55 28.38 -11.88
N GLU A 245 -3.85 28.70 -11.93
CA GLU A 245 -4.48 29.70 -11.04
C GLU A 245 -5.78 29.22 -10.39
N ASN A 246 -6.18 27.96 -10.63
CA ASN A 246 -7.39 27.41 -10.04
C ASN A 246 -7.31 27.43 -8.51
N ILE A 247 -8.18 28.23 -7.89
CA ILE A 247 -8.33 28.30 -6.43
C ILE A 247 -9.00 27.01 -5.99
N ILE A 248 -8.39 26.33 -5.03
CA ILE A 248 -8.93 25.13 -4.42
C ILE A 248 -10.07 25.58 -3.48
N GLU A 249 -11.31 25.49 -3.95
CA GLU A 249 -12.49 25.90 -3.17
C GLU A 249 -12.68 25.07 -1.89
N GLU A 250 -12.25 23.81 -1.91
CA GLU A 250 -12.34 22.89 -0.77
C GLU A 250 -11.15 21.93 -0.70
N ASP A 251 -10.86 21.39 0.49
CA ASP A 251 -9.70 20.52 0.72
C ASP A 251 -9.64 19.36 -0.30
N ILE A 252 -8.45 19.13 -0.88
CA ILE A 252 -8.28 18.18 -1.99
C ILE A 252 -8.51 16.75 -1.49
N SER A 253 -9.50 16.07 -2.06
CA SER A 253 -9.69 14.63 -1.83
C SER A 253 -8.68 13.80 -2.62
N ILE A 254 -8.02 12.89 -1.92
CA ILE A 254 -7.16 11.87 -2.51
C ILE A 254 -7.71 10.49 -2.15
N ASP A 255 -7.83 9.66 -3.16
CA ASP A 255 -8.11 8.24 -3.00
C ASP A 255 -6.92 7.54 -2.36
N TYR A 256 -7.08 7.02 -1.15
CA TYR A 256 -6.10 6.16 -0.53
C TYR A 256 -6.59 4.73 -0.41
N PHE A 257 -5.62 3.86 -0.65
CA PHE A 257 -5.74 2.44 -0.48
C PHE A 257 -5.54 2.11 1.00
N LYS A 258 -6.61 1.69 1.68
CA LYS A 258 -6.57 1.23 3.08
C LYS A 258 -5.56 0.07 3.21
N ALA A 259 -4.45 0.31 3.89
CA ALA A 259 -3.45 -0.72 4.20
C ALA A 259 -4.06 -1.82 5.07
#